data_AF-A0A1W9WCE4-F1
#
_entry.id   AF-A0A1W9WCE4-F1
#
_cell.length_a   1.000
_cell.length_b   1.000
_cell.length_c   1.000
_cell.angle_alpha   90.00
_cell.angle_beta   90.00
_cell.angle_gamma   90.00
#
_symmetry.space_group_name_H-M   'P 1'
#
loop_
_entity.id
_entity.type
_entity.pdbx_description
1 polymer ?
#
loop_
_entity_poly.entity_id
_entity_poly.type
_entity_poly.pdbx_seq_one_letter_code
_entity_poly.pdbx_strand_id
1 'polypeptide(L)'
;GSWYYTLDGGTTWIAAGSVADASALLLAADVDTRLYFEPNTNFNGSITDAITLRAWDQTSGTAGTQVDTSVNGDTTAFSSATDTAKWGSSCDIAR
;
A
#
# COMPACT_ATOMS: atom_id res chain seq x y z
N GLY A 1 -6.08 -8.96 9.11
CA GLY A 1 -6.42 -7.54 9.12
C GLY A 1 -6.81 -7.15 7.72
N SER A 2 -7.40 -5.98 7.57
CA SER A 2 -7.81 -5.41 6.29
C SER A 2 -7.02 -4.14 6.02
N TRP A 3 -6.64 -3.93 4.77
CA TRP A 3 -5.98 -2.70 4.35
C TRP A 3 -7.01 -1.72 3.81
N TYR A 4 -6.86 -0.46 4.21
CA TYR A 4 -7.65 0.66 3.75
C TYR A 4 -6.74 1.77 3.26
N TYR A 5 -7.21 2.53 2.30
CA TYR A 5 -6.53 3.73 1.82
C TYR A 5 -7.49 4.91 1.77
N THR A 6 -6.92 6.10 1.74
CA THR A 6 -7.62 7.37 1.53
C THR A 6 -6.89 8.14 0.43
N LEU A 7 -7.63 8.97 -0.30
CA LEU A 7 -7.10 9.94 -1.26
C LEU A 7 -7.55 11.37 -0.92
N ASP A 8 -8.15 11.57 0.25
CA ASP A 8 -8.79 12.82 0.67
C ASP A 8 -8.39 13.22 2.10
N GLY A 9 -7.14 12.91 2.47
CA GLY A 9 -6.55 13.30 3.74
C GLY A 9 -7.09 12.52 4.94
N GLY A 10 -7.76 11.39 4.71
CA GLY A 10 -8.36 10.55 5.76
C GLY A 10 -9.82 10.88 6.06
N THR A 11 -10.50 11.61 5.18
CA THR A 11 -11.94 11.89 5.31
C THR A 11 -12.76 10.66 4.97
N THR A 12 -12.38 9.94 3.90
CA THR A 12 -12.95 8.67 3.50
C THR A 12 -11.88 7.59 3.42
N TRP A 13 -12.23 6.40 3.88
CA TRP A 13 -11.36 5.22 3.86
C TRP A 13 -12.01 4.12 3.02
N ILE A 14 -11.29 3.68 2.00
CA ILE A 14 -11.72 2.69 1.02
C ILE A 14 -10.93 1.41 1.24
N ALA A 15 -11.59 0.25 1.23
CA ALA A 15 -10.88 -1.02 1.33
C ALA A 15 -9.98 -1.22 0.09
N ALA A 16 -8.70 -1.56 0.31
CA ALA A 16 -7.75 -1.81 -0.77
C ALA A 16 -8.10 -3.08 -1.57
N GLY A 17 -8.80 -4.03 -0.94
CA GLY A 17 -9.16 -5.30 -1.54
C GLY A 17 -7.96 -6.22 -1.77
N SER A 18 -8.08 -7.12 -2.75
CA SER A 18 -6.96 -7.95 -3.20
C SER A 18 -6.09 -7.14 -4.15
N VAL A 19 -4.78 -7.19 -3.94
CA VAL A 19 -3.77 -6.57 -4.82
C VAL A 19 -2.76 -7.62 -5.26
N ALA A 20 -2.25 -7.48 -6.48
CA ALA A 20 -1.23 -8.35 -7.07
C ALA A 20 -0.47 -7.57 -8.15
N ASP A 21 0.63 -8.09 -8.70
CA ASP A 21 1.36 -7.40 -9.77
C ASP A 21 0.45 -7.08 -10.98
N ALA A 22 -0.47 -7.98 -11.33
CA ALA A 22 -1.45 -7.81 -12.41
C ALA A 22 -2.66 -6.92 -12.04
N SER A 23 -2.77 -6.49 -10.78
CA SER A 23 -3.86 -5.64 -10.27
C SER A 23 -3.38 -4.85 -9.04
N ALA A 24 -2.36 -4.02 -9.25
CA ALA A 24 -1.73 -3.24 -8.20
C ALA A 24 -2.50 -1.94 -7.97
N LEU A 25 -2.78 -1.59 -6.71
CA LEU A 25 -3.46 -0.35 -6.35
C LEU A 25 -2.50 0.84 -6.49
N LEU A 26 -2.88 1.82 -7.30
CA LEU A 26 -2.12 3.05 -7.47
C LEU A 26 -2.41 4.04 -6.35
N LEU A 27 -1.38 4.44 -5.62
CA LEU A 27 -1.43 5.43 -4.55
C LEU A 27 -0.40 6.51 -4.86
N ALA A 28 -0.84 7.76 -4.90
CA ALA A 28 0.04 8.89 -5.15
C ALA A 28 0.88 9.20 -3.89
N ALA A 29 2.11 9.68 -4.10
CA ALA A 29 3.00 10.07 -3.02
C ALA A 29 2.76 11.54 -2.63
N ASP A 30 1.57 11.85 -2.12
CA ASP A 30 1.14 13.18 -1.70
C ASP A 30 0.60 13.21 -0.26
N VAL A 31 0.12 14.38 0.18
CA VAL A 31 -0.34 14.61 1.56
C VAL A 31 -1.73 14.02 1.85
N ASP A 32 -2.52 13.81 0.80
CA ASP A 32 -3.90 13.36 0.90
C ASP A 32 -4.00 11.83 0.86
N THR A 33 -3.01 11.18 0.25
CA THR A 33 -2.94 9.74 0.11
C THR A 33 -2.35 9.09 1.36
N ARG A 34 -3.10 8.17 1.99
CA ARG A 34 -2.63 7.42 3.17
C ARG A 34 -3.08 5.98 3.12
N LEU A 35 -2.34 5.11 3.80
CA LEU A 35 -2.62 3.69 3.94
C LEU A 35 -2.75 3.35 5.42
N TYR A 36 -3.75 2.53 5.76
CA TYR A 36 -4.07 2.11 7.11
C TYR A 36 -4.31 0.60 7.14
N PHE A 37 -3.71 -0.07 8.11
CA PHE A 37 -4.00 -1.47 8.39
C PHE A 37 -4.91 -1.58 9.61
N GLU A 38 -6.06 -2.21 9.42
CA GLU A 38 -6.93 -2.62 10.51
C GLU A 38 -6.59 -4.07 10.90
N PRO A 39 -5.89 -4.31 12.03
CA PRO A 39 -5.61 -5.66 12.47
C PRO A 39 -6.88 -6.44 12.83
N ASN A 40 -6.85 -7.77 12.69
CA ASN A 40 -7.93 -8.60 13.25
C ASN A 40 -7.91 -8.51 14.77
N THR A 41 -9.05 -8.78 15.41
CA THR A 41 -9.13 -8.88 16.87
C THR A 41 -8.08 -9.85 17.41
N ASN A 42 -7.35 -9.43 18.45
CA ASN A 42 -6.25 -10.19 19.06
C ASN A 42 -5.05 -10.48 18.14
N PHE A 43 -4.83 -9.66 17.11
CA PHE A 43 -3.57 -9.71 16.37
C PHE A 43 -2.40 -9.32 17.28
N ASN A 44 -1.47 -10.25 17.46
CA ASN A 44 -0.23 -10.06 18.22
C ASN A 44 0.95 -10.42 17.32
N GLY A 45 1.98 -9.57 17.29
CA GLY A 45 3.22 -9.81 16.53
C GLY A 45 3.46 -8.82 15.39
N SER A 46 4.36 -9.19 14.49
CA SER A 46 4.74 -8.40 13.31
C SER A 46 4.59 -9.19 12.02
N ILE A 47 4.28 -8.49 10.94
CA ILE A 47 4.22 -8.92 9.55
C ILE A 47 5.45 -8.31 8.87
N THR A 48 6.43 -9.16 8.54
CA THR A 48 7.73 -8.71 8.02
C THR A 48 7.65 -8.18 6.59
N ASP A 49 6.72 -8.68 5.78
CA ASP A 49 6.48 -8.22 4.41
C ASP A 49 4.99 -7.88 4.27
N ALA A 50 4.57 -6.84 4.99
CA ALA A 50 3.17 -6.47 5.10
C ALA A 50 2.65 -5.81 3.82
N ILE A 51 3.52 -5.06 3.14
CA ILE A 51 3.25 -4.39 1.86
C ILE A 51 4.49 -4.52 0.98
N THR A 52 4.29 -4.86 -0.29
CA THR A 52 5.29 -4.67 -1.34
C THR A 52 4.96 -3.38 -2.08
N LEU A 53 5.93 -2.49 -2.18
CA LEU A 53 5.83 -1.17 -2.81
C LEU A 53 6.59 -1.18 -4.13
N ARG A 54 6.03 -0.53 -5.13
CA ARG A 54 6.68 -0.19 -6.41
C ARG A 54 6.53 1.31 -6.61
N ALA A 55 7.60 1.98 -7.05
CA ALA A 55 7.51 3.41 -7.31
C ALA A 55 6.67 3.65 -8.57
N TRP A 56 5.84 4.69 -8.52
CA TRP A 56 4.96 5.12 -9.59
C TRP A 56 5.16 6.61 -9.83
N ASP A 57 5.50 7.00 -11.07
CA ASP A 57 5.82 8.39 -11.42
C ASP A 57 4.61 9.21 -11.90
N GLN A 58 3.42 8.59 -11.93
CA GLN A 58 2.14 9.20 -12.34
C GLN A 58 2.05 9.61 -13.82
N THR A 59 2.97 9.16 -14.68
CA THR A 59 2.87 9.39 -16.14
C THR A 59 1.76 8.58 -16.80
N SER A 60 1.29 7.49 -16.15
CA SER A 60 0.16 6.67 -16.59
C SER A 60 -0.64 6.13 -15.40
N GLY A 61 -1.96 5.98 -15.56
CA GLY A 61 -2.88 5.51 -14.52
C GLY A 61 -3.43 6.63 -13.63
N THR A 62 -4.35 6.27 -12.75
CA THR A 62 -5.03 7.22 -11.84
C THR A 62 -5.01 6.67 -10.41
N ALA A 63 -4.77 7.52 -9.41
CA ALA A 63 -4.79 7.11 -8.02
C ALA A 63 -6.15 6.49 -7.63
N GLY A 64 -6.13 5.46 -6.81
CA GLY A 64 -7.32 4.68 -6.41
C GLY A 64 -7.77 3.62 -7.41
N THR A 65 -7.14 3.53 -8.58
CA THR A 65 -7.41 2.45 -9.55
C THR A 65 -6.43 1.29 -9.36
N GLN A 66 -6.86 0.09 -9.73
CA GLN A 66 -5.97 -1.07 -9.83
C GLN A 66 -5.57 -1.28 -11.30
N VAL A 67 -4.29 -1.52 -11.54
CA VAL A 67 -3.74 -1.70 -12.89
C VAL A 67 -2.72 -2.83 -12.93
N ASP A 68 -2.49 -3.39 -14.12
CA ASP A 68 -1.39 -4.34 -14.34
C ASP A 68 -0.05 -3.60 -14.38
N THR A 69 0.86 -3.98 -13.48
CA THR A 69 2.22 -3.43 -13.35
C THR A 69 3.29 -4.47 -13.63
N SER A 70 2.93 -5.60 -14.24
CA SER A 70 3.86 -6.67 -14.64
C SER A 70 4.88 -6.18 -15.69
N VAL A 71 4.50 -5.18 -16.49
CA VAL A 71 5.42 -4.42 -17.35
C VAL A 71 5.90 -3.20 -16.57
N ASN A 72 7.20 -3.16 -16.27
CA ASN A 72 7.82 -2.16 -15.42
C ASN A 72 9.30 -1.92 -15.82
N GLY A 73 9.89 -0.83 -15.32
CA GLY A 73 11.24 -0.39 -15.64
C GLY A 73 11.31 0.54 -16.87
N ASP A 74 12.53 0.85 -17.29
CA ASP A 74 12.85 1.66 -18.46
C ASP A 74 12.07 2.99 -18.53
N THR A 75 11.20 3.14 -19.53
CA THR A 75 10.37 4.33 -19.77
C THR A 75 8.91 4.14 -19.33
N THR A 76 8.61 3.09 -18.58
CA THR A 76 7.27 2.86 -18.03
C THR A 76 7.04 3.72 -16.80
N ALA A 77 5.78 3.89 -16.41
CA ALA A 77 5.41 4.64 -15.21
C ALA A 77 5.79 3.94 -13.89
N PHE A 78 6.25 2.68 -13.94
CA PHE A 78 6.45 1.83 -12.77
C PHE A 78 7.91 1.39 -12.66
N SER A 79 8.53 1.52 -11.49
CA SER A 79 9.92 1.06 -11.29
C SER A 79 10.04 -0.46 -11.44
N SER A 80 11.19 -0.98 -11.89
CA SER A 80 11.45 -2.42 -11.89
C SER A 80 11.73 -2.97 -10.49
N ALA A 81 12.40 -2.18 -9.64
CA ALA A 81 12.63 -2.50 -8.25
C ALA A 81 11.36 -2.34 -7.39
N THR A 82 11.31 -3.13 -6.31
CA THR A 82 10.31 -3.05 -5.26
C THR A 82 10.97 -2.92 -3.90
N ASP A 83 10.21 -2.47 -2.90
CA ASP A 83 10.61 -2.45 -1.50
C ASP A 83 9.51 -3.07 -0.62
N THR A 84 9.82 -3.51 0.60
CA THR A 84 8.81 -4.04 1.52
C THR A 84 8.72 -3.24 2.81
N ALA A 85 7.48 -3.04 3.28
CA ALA A 85 7.20 -2.40 4.55
C ALA A 85 6.75 -3.43 5.59
N LYS A 86 7.30 -3.31 6.80
CA LYS A 86 6.94 -4.11 7.97
C LYS A 86 5.75 -3.48 8.69
N TRP A 87 4.83 -4.31 9.19
CA TRP A 87 3.77 -3.88 10.09
C TRP A 87 3.85 -4.65 11.41
N GLY A 88 3.80 -3.99 12.56
CA GLY A 88 3.72 -4.69 13.84
C GLY A 88 3.24 -3.78 14.96
N SER A 89 2.49 -4.34 15.91
CA SER A 89 2.21 -3.69 17.18
C SER A 89 3.35 -4.01 18.15
N SER A 90 4.27 -3.06 18.38
CA SER A 90 5.09 -3.12 19.59
C SER A 90 4.16 -2.79 20.75
N CYS A 91 3.80 -3.81 21.54
CA CYS A 91 3.25 -3.63 22.86
C CYS A 91 4.37 -3.93 23.87
N ASP A 92 5.37 -3.05 23.92
CA ASP A 92 6.33 -3.02 25.02
C ASP A 92 5.80 -2.06 26.11
N ILE A 93 4.78 -2.48 26.86
CA ILE A 93 4.62 -2.00 28.24
C ILE A 93 5.56 -2.86 29.09
N ALA A 94 6.82 -2.42 29.19
CA ALA A 94 7.67 -2.85 30.28
C ALA A 94 7.10 -2.20 31.56
N ARG A 95 6.60 -3.04 32.46
CA ARG A 95 6.24 -2.67 33.82
C ARG A 95 7.44 -2.83 34.74
#